data_AF-A0A849I1A4-F1
#
_entry.id   AF-A0A849I1A4-F1
#
_cell.length_a   1.000
_cell.length_b   1.000
_cell.length_c   1.000
_cell.angle_alpha   90.00
_cell.angle_beta   90.00
_cell.angle_gamma   90.00
#
_symmetry.space_group_name_H-M   'P 1'
#
loop_
_entity.id
_entity.type
_entity.pdbx_description
1 polymer ?
#
loop_
_entity_poly.entity_id
_entity_poly.type
_entity_poly.pdbx_seq_one_letter_code
_entity_poly.pdbx_strand_id
1 'polypeptide(L)'
;MKRRFTTAALVIAAFGFAAPVVASAKAMTEIKFGVDATYPPFESLSPSGKFVGFDIDLGRAICAELKVKCVFISQSFDGIIPALQ
;
A
#
# COMPACT_ATOMS: atom_id res chain seq x y z
N MET A 1 -68.51 1.86 34.25
CA MET A 1 -68.20 3.01 33.37
C MET A 1 -67.16 3.91 34.03
N LYS A 2 -65.86 3.61 33.88
CA LYS A 2 -64.72 4.54 34.07
C LYS A 2 -63.56 4.03 33.20
N ARG A 3 -63.32 4.68 32.05
CA ARG A 3 -62.24 4.35 31.11
C ARG A 3 -60.90 4.77 31.71
N ARG A 4 -60.01 3.82 31.97
CA ARG A 4 -58.63 4.10 32.40
C ARG A 4 -57.78 4.39 31.15
N PHE A 5 -57.41 5.65 30.98
CA PHE A 5 -56.35 6.08 30.08
C PHE A 5 -55.03 5.51 30.60
N THR A 6 -54.33 4.72 29.79
CA THR A 6 -52.90 4.45 29.96
C THR A 6 -52.23 4.67 28.62
N THR A 7 -51.49 5.76 28.53
CA THR A 7 -50.62 6.14 27.42
C THR A 7 -49.50 5.13 27.29
N ALA A 8 -49.50 4.34 26.23
CA ALA A 8 -48.36 3.52 25.85
C ALA A 8 -47.29 4.43 25.23
N ALA A 9 -46.27 4.79 26.01
CA ALA A 9 -45.08 5.48 25.53
C ALA A 9 -44.28 4.51 24.64
N LEU A 10 -44.32 4.73 23.33
CA LEU A 10 -43.44 4.06 22.38
C LEU A 10 -42.10 4.83 22.34
N VAL A 11 -41.19 4.49 23.25
CA VAL A 11 -39.80 4.94 23.18
C VAL A 11 -39.12 4.14 22.08
N ILE A 12 -39.01 4.73 20.88
CA ILE A 12 -38.19 4.20 19.79
C ILE A 12 -36.73 4.39 20.21
N ALA A 13 -36.12 3.32 20.71
CA ALA A 13 -34.68 3.28 20.94
C ALA A 13 -33.98 3.41 19.57
N ALA A 14 -33.38 4.57 19.32
CA ALA A 14 -32.49 4.80 18.20
C ALA A 14 -31.22 3.96 18.41
N PHE A 15 -31.25 2.69 18.00
CA PHE A 15 -30.04 1.90 17.83
C PHE A 15 -29.28 2.51 16.64
N GLY A 16 -28.24 3.27 16.96
CA GLY A 16 -27.33 3.84 15.98
C GLY A 16 -26.80 2.75 15.05
N PHE A 17 -27.11 2.89 13.76
CA PHE A 17 -26.59 2.04 12.72
C PHE A 17 -25.11 2.41 12.52
N ALA A 18 -24.22 1.82 13.32
CA ALA A 18 -22.79 1.89 13.06
C ALA A 18 -22.51 1.05 11.81
N ALA A 19 -22.50 1.71 10.65
CA ALA A 19 -22.08 1.08 9.41
C ALA A 19 -20.64 0.58 9.60
N PRO A 20 -20.34 -0.70 9.30
CA PRO A 20 -18.97 -1.18 9.36
C PRO A 20 -18.18 -0.40 8.30
N VAL A 21 -17.22 0.41 8.74
CA VAL A 21 -16.20 0.97 7.85
C VAL A 21 -15.33 -0.21 7.44
N VAL A 22 -15.69 -0.86 6.33
CA VAL A 22 -14.85 -1.88 5.72
C VAL A 22 -13.68 -1.13 5.10
N ALA A 23 -12.56 -1.05 5.83
CA ALA A 23 -11.33 -0.52 5.29
C ALA A 23 -10.92 -1.40 4.09
N SER A 24 -11.15 -0.91 2.88
CA SER A 24 -10.63 -1.55 1.67
C SER A 24 -9.14 -1.32 1.62
N ALA A 25 -8.36 -2.32 2.04
CA ALA A 25 -6.94 -2.35 1.73
C ALA A 25 -6.80 -2.39 0.21
N LYS A 26 -6.21 -1.34 -0.39
CA LYS A 26 -5.87 -1.39 -1.81
C LYS A 26 -4.87 -2.51 -2.02
N ALA A 27 -5.18 -3.44 -2.93
CA ALA A 27 -4.22 -4.43 -3.35
C ALA A 27 -2.98 -3.73 -3.92
N MET A 28 -1.79 -4.06 -3.40
CA MET A 28 -0.54 -3.60 -3.99
C MET A 28 -0.39 -4.25 -5.36
N THR A 29 -0.26 -3.44 -6.41
CA THR A 29 -0.15 -3.89 -7.80
C THR A 29 1.21 -3.59 -8.41
N GLU A 30 2.00 -2.72 -7.77
CA GLU A 30 3.31 -2.27 -8.22
C GLU A 30 4.19 -1.97 -7.01
N ILE A 31 5.49 -2.29 -7.11
CA ILE A 31 6.54 -1.85 -6.20
C ILE A 31 7.55 -1.02 -7.00
N LYS A 32 7.88 0.16 -6.47
CA LYS A 32 8.91 1.04 -7.00
C LYS A 32 10.14 0.97 -6.09
N PHE A 33 11.26 0.51 -6.62
CA PHE A 33 12.54 0.45 -5.91
C PHE A 33 13.36 1.70 -6.25
N GLY A 34 13.71 2.47 -5.24
CA GLY A 34 14.76 3.48 -5.34
C GLY A 34 16.12 2.79 -5.21
N VAL A 35 16.99 3.00 -6.20
CA VAL A 35 18.30 2.33 -6.34
C VAL A 35 19.38 3.35 -6.69
N ASP A 36 20.61 3.16 -6.25
CA ASP A 36 21.76 3.92 -6.76
C ASP A 36 22.45 3.11 -7.87
N ALA A 37 22.12 3.40 -9.13
CA ALA A 37 22.66 2.67 -10.28
C ALA A 37 24.14 2.98 -10.60
N THR A 38 24.90 3.50 -9.63
CA THR A 38 26.34 3.71 -9.71
C THR A 38 27.15 2.72 -8.86
N TYR A 39 26.50 1.72 -8.25
CA TYR A 39 27.09 0.84 -7.24
C TYR A 39 27.18 -0.65 -7.67
N PRO A 40 28.04 -1.00 -8.65
CA PRO A 40 28.28 -2.40 -8.98
C PRO A 40 29.00 -3.14 -7.84
N PRO A 41 28.76 -4.45 -7.64
CA PRO A 41 27.94 -5.35 -8.47
C PRO A 41 26.45 -5.41 -8.06
N PHE A 42 26.00 -4.52 -7.17
CA PHE A 42 24.67 -4.59 -6.55
C PHE A 42 23.59 -3.95 -7.42
N GLU A 43 23.86 -2.75 -7.93
CA GLU A 43 22.93 -1.97 -8.73
C GLU A 43 23.69 -1.08 -9.72
N SER A 44 23.40 -1.26 -11.01
CA SER A 44 24.05 -0.52 -12.10
C SER A 44 23.20 -0.52 -13.37
N LEU A 45 23.60 0.27 -14.37
CA LEU A 45 23.03 0.22 -15.71
C LEU A 45 23.95 -0.57 -16.66
N SER A 46 23.36 -1.49 -17.43
CA SER A 46 24.03 -2.11 -18.57
C SER A 46 24.30 -1.08 -19.67
N PRO A 47 25.14 -1.41 -20.67
CA PRO A 47 25.35 -0.53 -21.84
C PRO A 47 24.06 -0.19 -22.62
N SER A 48 23.02 -1.02 -22.50
CA SER A 48 21.70 -0.77 -23.10
C SER A 48 20.76 0.03 -22.18
N GLY A 49 21.24 0.56 -21.05
CA GLY A 49 20.47 1.32 -20.09
C GLY A 49 19.52 0.49 -19.22
N LYS A 50 19.74 -0.83 -19.07
CA LYS A 50 18.90 -1.69 -18.22
C LYS A 50 19.50 -1.82 -16.82
N PHE A 51 18.66 -1.78 -15.78
CA PHE A 51 19.11 -2.08 -14.41
C PHE A 51 19.59 -3.53 -14.29
N VAL A 52 20.80 -3.70 -13.76
CA VAL A 52 21.47 -4.99 -13.52
C VAL A 52 22.23 -4.95 -12.19
N GLY A 53 22.44 -6.13 -11.61
CA GLY A 53 23.14 -6.31 -10.34
C GLY A 53 22.33 -7.15 -9.35
N PHE A 54 22.98 -7.53 -8.25
CA PHE A 54 22.40 -8.41 -7.22
C PHE A 54 21.08 -7.89 -6.65
N ASP A 55 21.01 -6.61 -6.26
CA ASP A 55 19.80 -6.03 -5.65
C ASP A 55 18.67 -5.90 -6.66
N ILE A 56 19.00 -5.70 -7.93
CA ILE A 56 18.01 -5.67 -9.01
C ILE A 56 17.39 -7.06 -9.22
N ASP A 57 18.22 -8.12 -9.19
CA ASP A 57 17.73 -9.49 -9.30
C ASP A 57 16.88 -9.89 -8.09
N LEU A 58 17.29 -9.49 -6.89
CA LEU A 58 16.51 -9.68 -5.66
C LEU A 58 15.16 -8.95 -5.73
N GLY A 59 15.14 -7.67 -6.12
CA GLY A 59 13.90 -6.90 -6.26
C GLY A 59 12.93 -7.50 -7.29
N ARG A 60 13.47 -8.00 -8.41
CA ARG A 60 12.66 -8.73 -9.42
C ARG A 60 12.08 -10.03 -8.84
N ALA A 61 12.87 -10.80 -8.09
CA ALA A 61 12.40 -12.05 -7.47
C ALA A 61 11.28 -11.79 -6.44
N ILE A 62 11.43 -10.73 -5.62
CA ILE A 62 10.40 -10.30 -4.66
C ILE A 62 9.10 -9.96 -5.39
N CYS A 63 9.16 -9.17 -6.47
CA CYS A 63 7.97 -8.82 -7.23
C CYS A 63 7.31 -10.02 -7.91
N ALA A 64 8.11 -10.97 -8.39
CA ALA A 64 7.61 -12.20 -8.99
C ALA A 64 6.82 -13.04 -7.97
N GLU A 65 7.35 -13.20 -6.75
CA GLU A 65 6.68 -13.91 -5.65
C GLU A 65 5.36 -13.23 -5.26
N LEU A 66 5.39 -11.90 -5.16
CA LEU A 66 4.21 -11.10 -4.80
C LEU A 66 3.21 -10.92 -5.96
N LYS A 67 3.57 -11.33 -7.18
CA LYS A 67 2.77 -11.15 -8.41
C LYS A 67 2.40 -9.69 -8.67
N VAL A 68 3.35 -8.78 -8.46
CA VAL A 68 3.20 -7.33 -8.67
C VAL A 68 4.16 -6.83 -9.74
N LYS A 69 3.87 -5.65 -10.31
CA LYS A 69 4.77 -4.98 -11.25
C LYS A 69 6.01 -4.46 -10.53
N CYS A 70 7.19 -4.67 -11.12
CA CYS A 70 8.47 -4.19 -10.60
C CYS A 70 8.93 -2.96 -11.40
N VAL A 71 9.24 -1.86 -10.71
CA VAL A 71 9.79 -0.64 -11.32
C VAL A 71 11.03 -0.23 -10.54
N PHE A 72 12.13 0.05 -11.24
CA PHE A 72 13.36 0.57 -10.65
C PHE A 72 13.54 2.02 -11.04
N ILE A 73 13.95 2.85 -10.09
CA ILE A 73 14.18 4.29 -10.24
C ILE A 73 15.56 4.59 -9.68
N SER A 74 16.44 5.12 -10.54
CA SER A 74 17.76 5.55 -10.07
C SER A 74 17.64 6.84 -9.27
N GLN A 75 18.26 6.90 -8.09
CA GLN A 75 18.35 8.07 -7.23
C GLN A 75 19.76 8.16 -6.63
N SER A 76 20.20 9.37 -6.25
CA SER A 76 21.44 9.52 -5.47
C SER A 76 21.25 8.96 -4.06
N PHE A 77 22.25 8.24 -3.55
CA PHE A 77 22.26 7.72 -2.19
C PHE A 77 22.02 8.81 -1.14
N ASP A 78 22.60 10.00 -1.30
CA ASP A 78 22.44 11.13 -0.37
C ASP A 78 20.97 11.57 -0.20
N GLY A 79 20.16 11.39 -1.23
CA GLY A 79 18.76 11.81 -1.28
C GLY A 79 17.74 10.68 -1.07
N ILE A 80 18.18 9.45 -0.83
CA ILE A 80 17.30 8.28 -0.91
C ILE A 80 16.28 8.21 0.24
N ILE A 81 16.65 8.64 1.44
CA ILE A 81 15.75 8.64 2.61
C ILE A 81 14.66 9.71 2.48
N PRO A 82 14.98 10.98 2.15
CA PRO A 82 13.96 11.97 1.84
C PRO A 82 13.01 11.56 0.70
N ALA A 83 13.51 10.86 -0.32
CA ALA A 83 12.70 10.43 -1.47
C ALA A 83 11.72 9.28 -1.17
N LEU A 84 11.82 8.62 -0.02
CA LEU A 84 10.97 7.50 0.38
C LEU A 84 9.65 7.94 1.03
N GLN A 85 9.60 9.15 1.59
CA GLN A 85 8.45 9.68 2.32
C GLN A 85 7.38 10.24 1.38
#